data_AF-A0A496LDU3-F1
#
_entry.id   AF-A0A496LDU3-F1
#
_cell.length_a   1.000
_cell.length_b   1.000
_cell.length_c   1.000
_cell.angle_alpha   90.00
_cell.angle_beta   90.00
_cell.angle_gamma   90.00
#
_symmetry.space_group_name_H-M   'P 1'
#
loop_
_entity.id
_entity.type
_entity.pdbx_description
1 polymer ?
#
loop_
_entity_poly.entity_id
_entity_poly.type
_entity_poly.pdbx_seq_one_letter_code
_entity_poly.pdbx_strand_id
1 'polypeptide(L)'
;MKIISKFTRILAVFCLLGSMANALEEGKEYQILQKPLDVPKNSVVKVFSYECPHCYKFDKTVTPKLFSELDGVKFIPYHLKTKGKLGETASKIFAAM
;
A
#
# COMPACT_ATOMS: atom_id res chain seq x y z
N MET A 1 15.35 9.59 -48.63
CA MET A 1 15.70 10.51 -47.50
C MET A 1 14.49 11.03 -46.73
N LYS A 2 13.41 11.53 -47.37
CA LYS A 2 12.23 12.08 -46.66
C LYS A 2 11.45 11.05 -45.81
N ILE A 3 11.34 9.81 -46.28
CA ILE A 3 10.61 8.72 -45.60
C ILE A 3 11.31 8.28 -44.31
N ILE A 4 12.64 8.21 -44.32
CA ILE A 4 13.46 7.86 -43.16
C ILE A 4 13.27 8.90 -42.04
N SER A 5 13.29 10.20 -42.37
CA SER A 5 13.08 11.28 -41.38
C SER A 5 11.67 11.31 -40.78
N LYS A 6 10.64 10.84 -41.50
CA LYS A 6 9.28 10.72 -40.99
C LYS A 6 9.18 9.58 -39.97
N PHE A 7 9.84 8.47 -40.22
CA PHE A 7 9.89 7.33 -39.30
C PHE A 7 10.68 7.66 -38.02
N THR A 8 11.78 8.41 -38.13
CA THR A 8 12.56 8.85 -36.95
C THR A 8 11.76 9.78 -36.03
N ARG A 9 10.90 10.64 -36.59
CA ARG A 9 10.02 11.52 -35.80
C ARG A 9 8.92 10.77 -35.06
N ILE A 10 8.36 9.71 -35.66
CA ILE A 10 7.31 8.90 -35.03
C ILE A 10 7.87 8.06 -33.88
N LEU A 11 9.08 7.51 -34.04
CA LEU A 11 9.75 6.72 -33.00
C LEU A 11 10.11 7.57 -31.77
N ALA A 12 10.53 8.83 -31.98
CA ALA A 12 10.86 9.75 -30.88
C ALA A 12 9.64 10.12 -30.01
N VAL A 13 8.45 10.23 -30.61
CA VAL A 13 7.19 10.50 -29.87
C VAL A 13 6.74 9.28 -29.06
N PHE A 14 6.99 8.06 -29.55
CA PHE A 14 6.65 6.82 -28.85
C PHE A 14 7.54 6.57 -27.63
N CYS A 15 8.82 6.96 -27.67
CA CYS A 15 9.74 6.85 -26.53
C CYS A 15 9.39 7.82 -25.38
N LEU A 16 8.82 8.99 -25.68
CA LEU A 16 8.42 9.99 -24.66
C LEU A 16 7.16 9.59 -23.86
N LEU A 17 6.38 8.64 -24.36
CA LEU A 17 5.20 8.10 -23.67
C LEU A 17 5.53 6.92 -22.73
N GLY A 18 6.74 6.36 -22.84
CA GLY A 18 7.17 5.19 -22.05
C GLY A 18 7.67 5.52 -20.64
N SER A 19 7.87 6.80 -20.31
CA SER A 19 8.46 7.24 -19.03
C SER A 19 7.44 7.49 -17.90
N MET A 20 6.16 7.16 -18.11
CA MET A 20 5.13 7.25 -17.07
C MET A 20 4.97 5.94 -16.29
N ALA A 21 6.08 5.24 -16.02
CA ALA A 21 6.11 4.20 -15.01
C ALA A 21 6.67 4.83 -13.74
N ASN A 22 5.80 5.46 -12.93
CA ASN A 22 6.18 5.81 -11.56
C ASN A 22 6.26 4.51 -10.75
N ALA A 23 7.36 3.78 -10.93
CA ALA A 23 7.72 2.70 -10.03
C ALA A 23 7.90 3.31 -8.63
N LEU A 24 7.37 2.67 -7.61
CA LEU A 24 7.58 3.08 -6.22
C LEU A 24 9.09 2.95 -5.91
N GLU A 25 9.64 3.93 -5.19
CA GLU A 25 11.05 3.95 -4.83
C GLU A 25 11.23 3.59 -3.34
N GLU A 26 12.17 2.69 -3.05
CA GLU A 26 12.55 2.37 -1.68
C GLU A 26 13.18 3.60 -1.01
N GLY A 27 12.78 3.90 0.22
CA GLY A 27 13.21 5.09 0.96
C GLY A 27 12.34 6.32 0.71
N LYS A 28 11.37 6.25 -0.20
CA LYS A 28 10.42 7.33 -0.48
C LYS A 28 8.97 6.90 -0.29
N GLU A 29 8.46 5.97 -1.11
CA GLU A 29 7.08 5.48 -0.99
C GLU A 29 6.97 4.25 -0.08
N TYR A 30 8.03 3.44 0.02
CA TYR A 30 8.06 2.27 0.90
C TYR A 30 9.45 2.02 1.47
N GLN A 31 9.52 1.09 2.41
CA GLN A 31 10.77 0.60 3.00
C GLN A 31 10.68 -0.90 3.24
N ILE A 32 11.78 -1.62 3.09
CA ILE A 32 11.86 -3.03 3.46
C ILE A 32 12.08 -3.14 4.98
N LEU A 33 11.23 -3.92 5.64
CA LEU A 33 11.41 -4.18 7.07
C LEU A 33 12.65 -5.04 7.29
N GLN A 34 13.57 -4.60 8.15
CA GLN A 34 14.74 -5.40 8.56
C GLN A 34 14.33 -6.75 9.18
N LYS A 35 13.19 -6.76 9.89
CA LYS A 35 12.56 -7.96 10.42
C LYS A 35 11.17 -8.11 9.80
N PRO A 36 11.01 -8.94 8.76
CA PRO A 36 9.71 -9.20 8.14
C PRO A 36 8.70 -9.78 9.14
N LEU A 37 7.42 -9.51 8.90
CA LEU A 37 6.33 -10.14 9.62
C LEU A 37 6.09 -11.54 9.05
N ASP A 38 5.82 -12.51 9.91
CA ASP A 38 5.39 -13.84 9.50
C ASP A 38 3.90 -13.83 9.18
N VAL A 39 3.58 -13.48 7.94
CA VAL A 39 2.21 -13.39 7.43
C VAL A 39 2.09 -14.07 6.06
N PRO A 40 0.90 -14.55 5.68
CA PRO A 40 0.68 -15.17 4.38
C PRO A 40 1.13 -14.25 3.24
N LYS A 41 1.66 -14.85 2.17
CA LYS A 41 1.90 -14.12 0.91
C LYS A 41 0.59 -13.52 0.37
N ASN A 42 0.72 -12.48 -0.45
CA ASN A 42 -0.42 -11.74 -1.01
C ASN A 42 -1.35 -11.16 0.07
N SER A 43 -0.77 -10.55 1.10
CA SER A 43 -1.52 -9.92 2.18
C SER A 43 -1.07 -8.48 2.43
N VAL A 44 -1.99 -7.68 2.96
CA VAL A 44 -1.73 -6.33 3.46
C VAL A 44 -2.03 -6.32 4.94
N VAL A 45 -0.97 -6.11 5.74
CA VAL A 45 -1.09 -5.94 7.18
C VAL A 45 -1.29 -4.46 7.49
N LYS A 46 -2.34 -4.12 8.23
CA LYS A 46 -2.52 -2.77 8.76
C LYS A 46 -2.33 -2.79 10.27
N VAL A 47 -1.23 -2.18 10.73
CA VAL A 47 -1.03 -1.93 12.15
C VAL A 47 -1.87 -0.73 12.57
N PHE A 48 -2.73 -0.89 13.57
CA PHE A 48 -3.65 0.16 14.02
C PHE A 48 -3.88 0.13 15.52
N SER A 49 -4.50 1.17 16.05
CA SER A 49 -4.98 1.21 17.44
C SER A 49 -6.33 1.90 17.50
N TYR A 50 -7.21 1.47 18.40
CA TYR A 50 -8.50 2.14 18.62
C TYR A 50 -8.34 3.60 19.10
N GLU A 51 -7.21 3.93 19.73
CA GLU A 51 -6.90 5.26 20.25
C GLU A 51 -6.15 6.15 19.23
N CYS A 52 -6.06 5.70 17.97
CA CYS A 52 -5.34 6.41 16.92
C CYS A 52 -6.33 7.17 16.01
N PRO A 53 -6.47 8.50 16.16
CA PRO A 53 -7.42 9.28 15.34
C PRO A 53 -7.05 9.26 13.85
N HIS A 54 -5.76 9.15 13.51
CA HIS A 54 -5.32 8.95 12.13
C HIS A 54 -5.78 7.61 11.58
N CYS A 55 -5.67 6.54 12.38
CA CYS A 55 -6.12 5.21 11.99
C CYS A 55 -7.62 5.22 11.71
N TYR A 56 -8.41 5.85 12.59
CA TYR A 56 -9.84 6.06 12.39
C TYR A 56 -10.18 6.81 11.09
N LYS A 57 -9.48 7.92 10.81
CA LYS A 57 -9.68 8.68 9.56
C LYS A 57 -9.33 7.83 8.32
N PHE A 58 -8.23 7.08 8.38
CA PHE A 58 -7.80 6.20 7.30
C PHE A 58 -8.77 5.03 7.09
N ASP A 59 -9.28 4.41 8.16
CA ASP A 59 -10.29 3.35 8.09
C ASP A 59 -11.59 3.83 7.44
N LYS A 60 -11.96 5.08 7.65
CA LYS A 60 -13.17 5.65 7.05
C LYS A 60 -13.03 6.03 5.58
N THR A 61 -11.83 6.37 5.12
CA THR A 61 -11.66 7.07 3.83
C THR A 61 -10.72 6.39 2.85
N VAL A 62 -9.62 5.80 3.33
CA VAL A 62 -8.56 5.25 2.48
C VAL A 62 -8.62 3.72 2.44
N THR A 63 -8.75 3.07 3.59
CA THR A 63 -8.73 1.61 3.69
C THR A 63 -9.79 0.94 2.81
N PRO A 64 -11.06 1.40 2.76
CA PRO A 64 -12.07 0.82 1.88
C PRO A 64 -11.73 0.98 0.39
N LYS A 65 -11.20 2.17 0.01
CA LYS A 65 -10.79 2.46 -1.37
C LYS A 65 -9.59 1.64 -1.80
N LEU A 66 -8.63 1.43 -0.90
CA LEU A 66 -7.46 0.60 -1.19
C LEU A 66 -7.89 -0.83 -1.51
N PHE A 67 -8.76 -1.41 -0.67
CA PHE A 67 -9.22 -2.79 -0.89
C PHE A 67 -10.25 -2.95 -2.01
N SER A 68 -10.86 -1.86 -2.51
CA SER A 68 -11.64 -1.93 -3.75
C SER A 68 -10.78 -2.01 -5.02
N GLU A 69 -9.51 -1.63 -4.94
CA GLU A 69 -8.55 -1.67 -6.06
C GLU A 69 -7.64 -2.91 -6.01
N LEU A 70 -7.66 -3.67 -4.91
CA LEU A 70 -6.79 -4.82 -4.67
C LEU A 70 -7.58 -6.13 -4.71
N ASP A 71 -7.53 -6.82 -5.85
CA ASP A 71 -8.16 -8.13 -6.01
C ASP A 71 -7.31 -9.27 -5.42
N GLY A 72 -7.96 -10.18 -4.69
CA GLY A 72 -7.32 -11.39 -4.17
C GLY A 72 -6.33 -11.18 -3.02
N VAL A 73 -6.19 -9.95 -2.51
CA VAL A 73 -5.26 -9.62 -1.41
C VAL A 73 -5.94 -9.85 -0.06
N LYS A 74 -5.28 -10.59 0.84
CA LYS A 74 -5.78 -10.83 2.20
C LYS A 74 -5.53 -9.61 3.08
N PHE A 75 -6.58 -9.01 3.64
CA PHE A 75 -6.44 -7.98 4.67
C PHE A 75 -6.18 -8.58 6.06
N ILE A 76 -5.18 -8.07 6.77
CA ILE A 76 -4.80 -8.54 8.11
C ILE A 76 -4.70 -7.34 9.06
N PRO A 77 -5.73 -7.06 9.88
CA PRO A 77 -5.68 -6.00 10.87
C PRO A 77 -4.85 -6.43 12.10
N TYR A 78 -3.78 -5.70 12.41
CA TYR A 78 -2.91 -5.94 13.57
C TYR A 78 -3.07 -4.81 14.60
N HIS A 79 -3.81 -5.09 15.67
CA HIS A 79 -4.02 -4.11 16.73
C HIS A 79 -2.78 -3.97 17.63
N LEU A 80 -2.36 -2.74 17.89
CA LEU A 80 -1.23 -2.41 18.75
C LEU A 80 -1.67 -2.41 20.23
N LYS A 81 -1.38 -3.52 20.92
CA LYS A 81 -1.76 -3.71 22.34
C LYS A 81 -1.14 -2.71 23.32
N THR A 82 -0.04 -2.07 22.96
CA THR A 82 0.71 -1.16 23.84
C THR A 82 0.15 0.27 23.84
N LYS A 83 -0.88 0.55 23.04
CA LYS A 83 -1.49 1.88 22.94
C LYS A 83 -2.90 1.89 23.54
N GLY A 84 -3.18 2.94 24.31
CA GLY A 84 -4.43 3.14 25.02
C GLY A 84 -4.53 2.35 26.33
N LYS A 85 -5.36 2.86 27.24
CA LYS A 85 -5.57 2.26 28.58
C LYS A 85 -6.10 0.83 28.50
N LEU A 86 -6.80 0.48 27.43
CA LEU A 86 -7.41 -0.83 27.20
C LEU A 86 -6.75 -1.59 26.04
N GLY A 87 -5.49 -1.26 25.69
CA GLY A 87 -4.82 -1.81 24.52
C GLY A 87 -4.79 -3.34 24.47
N GLU A 88 -4.48 -4.01 25.58
CA GLU A 88 -4.51 -5.48 25.64
C GLU A 88 -5.92 -6.04 25.49
N THR A 89 -6.90 -5.48 26.20
CA THR A 89 -8.30 -5.89 26.12
C THR A 89 -8.83 -5.75 24.69
N ALA A 90 -8.60 -4.60 24.06
CA ALA A 90 -8.99 -4.34 22.68
C ALA A 90 -8.32 -5.34 21.72
N SER A 91 -7.03 -5.64 21.90
CA SER A 91 -6.33 -6.62 21.07
C SER A 91 -6.95 -8.02 21.17
N LYS A 92 -7.33 -8.44 22.38
CA LYS A 92 -7.99 -9.73 22.60
C LYS A 92 -9.36 -9.78 21.92
N ILE A 93 -10.13 -8.69 22.00
CA ILE A 93 -11.43 -8.58 21.31
C ILE A 93 -11.24 -8.63 19.79
N PHE A 94 -10.33 -7.82 19.22
CA PHE A 94 -10.07 -7.80 17.79
C PHE A 94 -9.53 -9.13 17.24
N ALA A 95 -8.78 -9.89 18.04
CA ALA A 95 -8.26 -11.20 17.64
C ALA A 95 -9.34 -12.30 17.64
N ALA A 96 -10.46 -12.09 18.34
CA ALA A 96 -11.55 -13.06 18.44
C ALA A 96 -12.69 -12.79 17.43
N MET A 97 -12.61 -11.69 16.66
CA MET A 97 -13.58 -11.31 15.64
C MET A 97 -13.18 -11.80 14.25
#